data_AF-A0A957XB75-F1
#
_entry.id   AF-A0A957XB75-F1
#
_cell.length_a   1.000
_cell.length_b   1.000
_cell.length_c   1.000
_cell.angle_alpha   90.00
_cell.angle_beta   90.00
_cell.angle_gamma   90.00
#
_symmetry.space_group_name_H-M   'P 1'
#
loop_
_entity.id
_entity.type
_entity.pdbx_description
1 polymer ?
#
loop_
_entity_poly.entity_id
_entity_poly.type
_entity_poly.pdbx_seq_one_letter_code
_entity_poly.pdbx_strand_id
1 'polypeptide(L)'
;MRHSTQTGFYSGIVWAIVIGMIMTMMAAAMLVSESQEALAASNVILTGTIELEGRNDSSSALITAGTYQLQPNPDGTFEMHLEVDNGYSMHIDAPGYLSAKAEAVVQSDATLEMGHITLLGGDATGDDVIDIRDLALIAGFYHTSEPQADINGDALVNIIDLVMTANNYRRRGPTIISLDDPLRQMITEAGITPLEREPEPDGAKVALGRALFFDKIMSGNHDVACSTCHLPLQHTSDGLSMSIGVGGLDGVGPQRRNGPDRILHPRNSPDLFNRGRPELATMFWDIRINGSKGGFNSPAGEMLPGDDLDSILAVLAMFPVTARDEMRGMPADFEKFDNELALIEDEDFIGIWDALMDRLLANDAYVALFNQAYPDLSTDELGFQHAANGIAAFIIKAFTFTNTPWDRYVAGEENALSDEAKQGALLFFGKASCNRCHTGNLFTDQLTHNLAMPQVGPGNNKEQPGIDLGRAGETGNSEDSYAFRTPMLRNVALTGPWTHAGAYTRLEAVVRHHLNPEQALRSYDASQLRADLQDSFQNDESYINAQVAHLDPLVATPIELSEREMEQLRAFLQALTDPAAVNLTNVVPQSVPSGLPIDK
;
A
#
# COMPACT_ATOMS: atom_id res chain seq x y z
N MET A 1 -95.01 31.75 13.15
CA MET A 1 -94.84 30.90 11.94
C MET A 1 -93.38 31.01 11.48
N ARG A 2 -92.80 29.91 10.99
CA ARG A 2 -91.59 29.77 10.11
C ARG A 2 -90.45 30.81 10.14
N HIS A 3 -89.23 30.30 10.46
CA HIS A 3 -87.89 30.62 9.89
C HIS A 3 -87.35 32.09 9.98
N SER A 4 -86.04 32.39 9.81
CA SER A 4 -84.87 31.59 9.43
C SER A 4 -83.56 32.04 10.13
N THR A 5 -82.63 31.10 10.25
CA THR A 5 -81.24 31.18 10.76
C THR A 5 -80.23 31.99 9.93
N GLN A 6 -79.25 32.60 10.62
CA GLN A 6 -77.79 32.63 10.37
C GLN A 6 -77.10 32.77 11.75
N THR A 7 -75.91 32.26 12.15
CA THR A 7 -74.76 31.52 11.58
C THR A 7 -73.64 32.29 10.83
N GLY A 8 -72.40 32.26 11.38
CA GLY A 8 -71.17 32.68 10.69
C GLY A 8 -69.91 32.90 11.58
N PHE A 9 -68.77 32.33 11.16
CA PHE A 9 -67.41 32.93 11.22
C PHE A 9 -66.56 33.12 12.52
N TYR A 10 -66.74 32.39 13.63
CA TYR A 10 -65.71 32.43 14.73
C TYR A 10 -65.27 31.11 15.40
N SER A 11 -65.85 29.94 15.09
CA SER A 11 -65.49 28.67 15.77
C SER A 11 -64.41 27.82 15.09
N GLY A 12 -64.13 28.02 13.79
CA GLY A 12 -63.31 27.09 13.00
C GLY A 12 -61.81 27.11 13.30
N ILE A 13 -61.23 28.29 13.56
CA ILE A 13 -59.77 28.46 13.69
C ILE A 13 -59.24 27.84 14.99
N VAL A 14 -59.98 27.98 16.09
CA VAL A 14 -59.57 27.44 17.40
C VAL A 14 -59.55 25.90 17.40
N TRP A 15 -60.54 25.26 16.77
CA TRP A 15 -60.59 23.80 16.65
C TRP A 15 -59.48 23.22 15.77
N ALA A 16 -59.11 23.92 14.68
CA ALA A 16 -57.99 23.49 13.84
C ALA A 16 -56.65 23.48 14.61
N ILE A 17 -56.40 24.50 15.44
CA ILE A 17 -55.16 24.60 16.24
C ILE A 17 -55.13 23.53 17.33
N VAL A 18 -56.25 23.28 18.03
CA VAL A 18 -56.33 22.25 19.09
C VAL A 18 -56.18 20.83 18.52
N ILE A 19 -56.84 20.51 17.39
CA ILE A 19 -56.66 19.21 16.72
C ILE A 19 -55.21 19.06 16.21
N GLY A 20 -54.62 20.13 15.67
CA GLY A 20 -53.21 20.16 15.28
C GLY A 20 -52.27 19.79 16.43
N MET A 21 -52.37 20.49 17.57
CA MET A 21 -51.53 20.18 18.75
C MET A 21 -51.74 18.77 19.29
N ILE A 22 -52.99 18.26 19.31
CA ILE A 22 -53.26 16.88 19.74
C ILE A 22 -52.63 15.88 18.77
N MET A 23 -52.71 16.08 17.45
CA MET A 23 -52.02 15.24 16.48
C MET A 23 -50.49 15.33 16.60
N THR A 24 -49.92 16.51 16.86
CA THR A 24 -48.47 16.65 17.09
C THR A 24 -48.02 15.95 18.39
N MET A 25 -48.82 16.00 19.46
CA MET A 25 -48.51 15.29 20.70
C MET A 25 -48.73 13.77 20.60
N MET A 26 -49.71 13.30 19.82
CA MET A 26 -49.87 11.86 19.55
C MET A 26 -48.76 11.33 18.62
N ALA A 27 -48.34 12.11 17.62
CA ALA A 27 -47.16 11.78 16.81
C ALA A 27 -45.89 11.72 17.67
N ALA A 28 -45.66 12.69 18.56
CA ALA A 28 -44.54 12.67 19.48
C ALA A 28 -44.61 11.48 20.46
N ALA A 29 -45.80 11.10 20.94
CA ALA A 29 -45.98 9.93 21.79
C ALA A 29 -45.72 8.61 21.04
N MET A 30 -46.11 8.51 19.77
CA MET A 30 -45.86 7.33 18.93
C MET A 30 -44.38 7.21 18.54
N LEU A 31 -43.72 8.31 18.19
CA LEU A 31 -42.27 8.37 17.95
C LEU A 31 -41.42 8.01 19.19
N VAL A 32 -41.97 8.18 20.40
CA VAL A 32 -41.34 7.74 21.67
C VAL A 32 -41.69 6.29 22.02
N SER A 33 -42.70 5.67 21.39
CA SER A 33 -42.97 4.22 21.53
C SER A 33 -42.27 3.36 20.47
N GLU A 34 -41.87 3.93 19.33
CA GLU A 34 -41.10 3.23 18.28
C GLU A 34 -39.57 3.42 18.43
N SER A 35 -39.12 4.21 19.40
CA SER A 35 -37.70 4.34 19.82
C SER A 35 -37.38 3.51 21.09
N GLN A 36 -38.11 2.40 21.26
CA GLN A 36 -37.80 1.30 22.18
C GLN A 36 -37.60 -0.03 21.43
N GLU A 37 -37.28 0.02 20.13
CA GLU A 37 -36.23 -0.90 19.66
C GLU A 37 -34.98 -0.65 20.49
N ALA A 38 -34.21 -1.70 20.77
CA ALA A 38 -33.15 -1.62 21.76
C ALA A 38 -32.14 -0.53 21.41
N LEU A 39 -31.61 0.14 22.45
CA LEU A 39 -30.18 0.42 22.44
C LEU A 39 -29.52 -0.96 22.29
N ALA A 40 -29.16 -1.32 21.06
CA ALA A 40 -28.23 -2.40 20.85
C ALA A 40 -27.00 -2.04 21.70
N ALA A 41 -26.64 -2.91 22.63
CA ALA A 41 -25.31 -2.83 23.18
C ALA A 41 -24.36 -2.93 21.98
N SER A 42 -23.45 -1.96 21.86
CA SER A 42 -22.40 -2.10 20.86
C SER A 42 -21.67 -3.39 21.19
N ASN A 43 -21.68 -4.32 20.24
CA ASN A 43 -21.40 -5.73 20.48
C ASN A 43 -20.16 -6.12 19.70
N VAL A 44 -19.26 -6.81 20.39
CA VAL A 44 -17.98 -7.26 19.86
C VAL A 44 -17.99 -8.77 19.81
N ILE A 45 -17.73 -9.31 18.63
CA ILE A 45 -17.80 -10.74 18.36
C ILE A 45 -16.39 -11.28 18.28
N LEU A 46 -15.95 -12.03 19.29
CA LEU A 46 -14.66 -12.70 19.26
C LEU A 46 -14.82 -14.07 18.61
N THR A 47 -14.14 -14.29 17.49
CA THR A 47 -14.11 -15.59 16.78
C THR A 47 -12.73 -16.21 16.80
N GLY A 48 -12.63 -17.51 16.52
CA GLY A 48 -11.36 -18.19 16.33
C GLY A 48 -11.50 -19.70 16.38
N THR A 49 -10.36 -20.39 16.38
CA THR A 49 -10.27 -21.85 16.50
C THR A 49 -9.32 -22.22 17.62
N ILE A 50 -9.75 -23.12 18.51
CA ILE A 50 -8.91 -23.71 19.56
C ILE A 50 -8.57 -25.15 19.16
N GLU A 51 -7.29 -25.49 19.22
CA GLU A 51 -6.78 -26.85 19.11
C GLU A 51 -6.23 -27.30 20.46
N LEU A 52 -6.58 -28.52 20.88
CA LEU A 52 -5.94 -29.20 22.00
C LEU A 52 -4.94 -30.20 21.43
N GLU A 53 -3.64 -30.01 21.67
CA GLU A 53 -2.59 -30.89 21.16
C GLU A 53 -2.95 -32.38 21.38
N GLY A 54 -2.92 -33.17 20.30
CA GLY A 54 -3.21 -34.60 20.34
C GLY A 54 -4.69 -35.00 20.37
N ARG A 55 -5.64 -34.05 20.48
CA ARG A 55 -7.09 -34.29 20.42
C ARG A 55 -7.67 -33.86 19.08
N ASN A 56 -8.76 -34.52 18.68
CA ASN A 56 -9.62 -34.11 17.55
C ASN A 56 -10.95 -33.49 18.02
N ASP A 57 -11.06 -33.16 19.31
CA ASP A 57 -12.23 -32.55 19.94
C ASP A 57 -11.77 -31.52 20.99
N SER A 58 -12.08 -30.25 20.73
CA SER A 58 -11.69 -29.12 21.59
C SER A 58 -12.76 -28.72 22.60
N SER A 59 -13.93 -29.37 22.63
CA SER A 59 -15.07 -28.97 23.48
C SER A 59 -14.77 -29.02 25.00
N SER A 60 -13.70 -29.72 25.40
CA SER A 60 -13.19 -29.72 26.78
C SER A 60 -12.48 -28.43 27.22
N ALA A 61 -12.22 -27.50 26.29
CA ALA A 61 -11.70 -26.17 26.60
C ALA A 61 -12.80 -25.21 27.09
N LEU A 62 -12.38 -24.20 27.86
CA LEU A 62 -13.21 -23.11 28.35
C LEU A 62 -12.53 -21.77 28.02
N ILE A 63 -13.23 -20.94 27.26
CA ILE A 63 -12.87 -19.56 26.95
C ILE A 63 -13.54 -18.67 28.00
N THR A 64 -12.79 -17.76 28.61
CA THR A 64 -13.32 -16.74 29.51
C THR A 64 -12.83 -15.36 29.11
N ALA A 65 -13.70 -14.35 29.22
CA ALA A 65 -13.36 -12.95 28.97
C ALA A 65 -14.18 -12.06 29.91
N GLY A 66 -13.55 -11.45 30.91
CA GLY A 66 -14.26 -10.70 31.96
C GLY A 66 -15.25 -11.60 32.71
N THR A 67 -16.56 -11.37 32.51
CA THR A 67 -17.66 -12.20 33.05
C THR A 67 -18.24 -13.21 32.07
N TYR A 68 -17.82 -13.17 30.80
CA TYR A 68 -18.34 -14.04 29.74
C TYR A 68 -17.57 -15.36 29.70
N GLN A 69 -18.27 -16.46 29.39
CA GLN A 69 -17.70 -17.81 29.30
C GLN A 69 -18.32 -18.57 28.12
N LEU A 70 -17.50 -19.34 27.41
CA LEU A 70 -17.91 -20.14 26.24
C LEU A 70 -17.06 -21.41 26.14
N GLN A 71 -17.64 -22.52 25.69
CA GLN A 71 -16.88 -23.68 25.22
C GLN A 71 -16.89 -23.64 23.68
N PRO A 72 -15.77 -23.96 23.00
CA PRO A 72 -15.75 -24.05 21.54
C PRO A 72 -16.58 -25.24 21.05
N ASN A 73 -16.91 -25.23 19.76
CA ASN A 73 -17.41 -26.40 19.05
C ASN A 73 -16.36 -27.54 19.08
N PRO A 74 -16.75 -28.80 18.82
CA PRO A 74 -15.80 -29.92 18.77
C PRO A 74 -14.66 -29.72 17.77
N ASP A 75 -14.91 -29.04 16.65
CA ASP A 75 -13.89 -28.69 15.64
C ASP A 75 -12.97 -27.52 16.04
N GLY A 76 -13.09 -27.02 17.28
CA GLY A 76 -12.32 -25.91 17.81
C GLY A 76 -12.93 -24.52 17.58
N THR A 77 -13.88 -24.38 16.65
CA THR A 77 -14.42 -23.05 16.29
C THR A 77 -15.24 -22.44 17.42
N PHE A 78 -15.13 -21.12 17.62
CA PHE A 78 -15.93 -20.39 18.60
C PHE A 78 -16.40 -19.02 18.11
N GLU A 79 -17.48 -18.53 18.72
CA GLU A 79 -18.03 -17.19 18.54
C GLU A 79 -18.57 -16.67 19.88
N MET A 80 -17.87 -15.73 20.50
CA MET A 80 -18.23 -15.13 21.80
C MET A 80 -18.71 -13.70 21.62
N HIS A 81 -19.92 -13.38 22.06
CA HIS A 81 -20.50 -12.04 22.00
C HIS A 81 -20.25 -11.30 23.31
N LEU A 82 -19.58 -10.15 23.22
CA LEU A 82 -19.20 -9.26 24.32
C LEU A 82 -19.86 -7.88 24.13
N GLU A 83 -20.04 -7.15 25.23
CA GLU A 83 -20.36 -5.70 25.18
C GLU A 83 -19.08 -4.90 24.90
N VAL A 84 -19.17 -3.70 24.31
CA VAL A 84 -18.02 -2.79 24.16
C VAL A 84 -17.60 -2.21 25.52
N ASP A 85 -16.41 -2.61 25.97
CA ASP A 85 -15.61 -1.98 27.03
C ASP A 85 -14.19 -1.73 26.50
N ASN A 86 -13.32 -1.11 27.31
CA ASN A 86 -11.97 -0.62 26.97
C ASN A 86 -10.91 -1.74 26.84
N GLY A 87 -11.32 -2.90 26.33
CA GLY A 87 -10.49 -4.10 26.14
C GLY A 87 -10.80 -5.24 27.12
N TYR A 88 -10.58 -6.47 26.66
CA TYR A 88 -10.80 -7.69 27.43
C TYR A 88 -9.53 -8.54 27.53
N SER A 89 -9.21 -9.00 28.73
CA SER A 89 -8.28 -10.12 28.94
C SER A 89 -9.06 -11.42 28.70
N MET A 90 -8.81 -12.09 27.58
CA MET A 90 -9.26 -13.46 27.36
C MET A 90 -8.31 -14.44 28.04
N HIS A 91 -8.84 -15.49 28.63
CA HIS A 91 -8.10 -16.62 29.19
C HIS A 91 -8.76 -17.92 28.72
N ILE A 92 -7.96 -18.88 28.27
CA ILE A 92 -8.43 -20.14 27.67
C ILE A 92 -7.78 -21.28 28.44
N ASP A 93 -8.60 -22.14 29.04
CA ASP A 93 -8.20 -23.26 29.89
C ASP A 93 -8.69 -24.59 29.31
N ALA A 94 -7.93 -25.68 29.50
CA ALA A 94 -8.44 -27.04 29.26
C ALA A 94 -7.80 -28.04 30.25
N PRO A 95 -8.55 -28.99 30.84
CA PRO A 95 -7.98 -29.96 31.79
C PRO A 95 -6.89 -30.83 31.13
N GLY A 96 -5.68 -30.84 31.71
CA GLY A 96 -4.52 -31.56 31.16
C GLY A 96 -3.62 -30.70 30.24
N TYR A 97 -3.94 -29.42 30.03
CA TYR A 97 -3.24 -28.53 29.09
C TYR A 97 -2.81 -27.24 29.78
N LEU A 98 -1.69 -26.66 29.32
CA LEU A 98 -1.32 -25.31 29.73
C LEU A 98 -2.36 -24.31 29.24
N SER A 99 -2.72 -23.35 30.10
CA SER A 99 -3.64 -22.29 29.72
C SER A 99 -3.03 -21.33 28.69
N ALA A 100 -3.87 -20.52 28.08
CA ALA A 100 -3.47 -19.39 27.25
C ALA A 100 -4.17 -18.10 27.69
N LYS A 101 -3.60 -16.95 27.29
CA LYS A 101 -4.16 -15.62 27.56
C LYS A 101 -3.96 -14.72 26.35
N ALA A 102 -5.00 -14.03 25.90
CA ALA A 102 -4.91 -12.96 24.92
C ALA A 102 -5.38 -11.63 25.52
N GLU A 103 -4.80 -10.51 25.10
CA GLU A 103 -5.27 -9.18 25.46
C GLU A 103 -5.93 -8.55 24.21
N ALA A 104 -7.26 -8.58 24.17
CA ALA A 104 -8.03 -8.04 23.06
C ALA A 104 -8.29 -6.54 23.31
N VAL A 105 -7.57 -5.67 22.60
CA VAL A 105 -7.76 -4.21 22.69
C VAL A 105 -8.94 -3.79 21.80
N VAL A 106 -10.14 -4.02 22.33
CA VAL A 106 -11.41 -3.78 21.66
C VAL A 106 -11.70 -2.28 21.51
N GLN A 107 -11.95 -1.82 20.28
CA GLN A 107 -12.40 -0.46 19.98
C GLN A 107 -13.58 -0.46 19.00
N SER A 108 -14.79 -0.23 19.53
CA SER A 108 -16.09 -0.16 18.83
C SER A 108 -16.60 -1.47 18.19
N ASP A 109 -17.77 -1.40 17.56
CA ASP A 109 -18.52 -2.53 16.97
C ASP A 109 -17.72 -3.27 15.89
N ALA A 110 -17.07 -4.37 16.28
CA ALA A 110 -16.18 -5.16 15.42
C ALA A 110 -16.23 -6.65 15.73
N THR A 111 -16.02 -7.47 14.69
CA THR A 111 -15.67 -8.89 14.84
C THR A 111 -14.14 -9.00 14.90
N LEU A 112 -13.60 -9.47 16.02
CA LEU A 112 -12.18 -9.71 16.20
C LEU A 112 -11.90 -11.21 16.13
N GLU A 113 -11.35 -11.62 15.00
CA GLU A 113 -10.87 -12.98 14.80
C GLU A 113 -9.52 -13.17 15.49
N MET A 114 -9.46 -14.07 16.47
CA MET A 114 -8.30 -14.39 17.30
C MET A 114 -7.31 -15.35 16.61
N GLY A 115 -7.69 -15.89 15.45
CA GLY A 115 -6.90 -16.89 14.71
C GLY A 115 -7.00 -18.31 15.30
N HIS A 116 -5.95 -19.10 15.08
CA HIS A 116 -5.83 -20.48 15.54
C HIS A 116 -4.92 -20.57 16.78
N ILE A 117 -5.43 -21.19 17.84
CA ILE A 117 -4.81 -21.21 19.17
C ILE A 117 -4.63 -22.66 19.62
N THR A 118 -3.38 -23.16 19.63
CA THR A 118 -3.07 -24.51 20.11
C THR A 118 -2.66 -24.48 21.59
N LEU A 119 -3.37 -25.21 22.46
CA LEU A 119 -2.94 -25.47 23.83
C LEU A 119 -2.04 -26.70 23.89
N LEU A 120 -0.94 -26.63 24.65
CA LEU A 120 0.05 -27.69 24.79
C LEU A 120 -0.33 -28.68 25.90
N GLY A 121 -0.27 -29.98 25.59
CA GLY A 121 -0.70 -31.05 26.49
C GLY A 121 0.37 -31.47 27.51
N GLY A 122 -0.05 -31.77 28.73
CA GLY A 122 0.78 -32.34 29.79
C GLY A 122 0.69 -31.67 31.16
N ASP A 123 -0.15 -30.64 31.35
CA ASP A 123 -0.39 -30.03 32.67
C ASP A 123 -1.51 -30.79 33.39
N ALA A 124 -1.17 -31.99 33.86
CA ALA A 124 -2.10 -32.86 34.56
C ALA A 124 -2.42 -32.37 35.98
N THR A 125 -1.56 -31.54 36.58
CA THR A 125 -1.82 -30.96 37.90
C THR A 125 -2.64 -29.67 37.87
N GLY A 126 -2.70 -28.98 36.72
CA GLY A 126 -3.46 -27.75 36.51
C GLY A 126 -2.84 -26.56 37.25
N ASP A 127 -1.51 -26.41 37.18
CA ASP A 127 -0.75 -25.37 37.89
C ASP A 127 0.10 -24.46 36.97
N ASP A 128 -0.17 -24.52 35.66
CA ASP A 128 0.49 -23.78 34.58
C ASP A 128 2.01 -24.08 34.46
N VAL A 129 2.46 -25.26 34.93
CA VAL A 129 3.86 -25.68 34.86
C VAL A 129 3.98 -27.20 34.61
N ILE A 130 4.17 -27.59 33.35
CA ILE A 130 4.44 -29.00 33.01
C ILE A 130 5.80 -29.39 33.60
N ASP A 131 5.80 -30.14 34.71
CA ASP A 131 7.02 -30.62 35.36
C ASP A 131 6.97 -32.11 35.76
N ILE A 132 7.74 -32.47 36.79
CA ILE A 132 7.87 -33.86 37.25
C ILE A 132 6.63 -34.31 38.02
N ARG A 133 5.79 -33.39 38.50
CA ARG A 133 4.56 -33.67 39.23
C ARG A 133 3.48 -34.23 38.31
N ASP A 134 3.33 -33.66 37.11
CA ASP A 134 2.38 -34.08 36.09
C ASP A 134 2.77 -35.45 35.52
N LEU A 135 4.06 -35.61 35.19
CA LEU A 135 4.60 -36.89 34.75
C LEU A 135 4.43 -37.98 35.83
N ALA A 136 4.55 -37.63 37.11
CA ALA A 136 4.31 -38.55 38.23
C ALA A 136 2.82 -38.84 38.46
N LEU A 137 1.92 -37.89 38.18
CA LEU A 137 0.47 -38.09 38.22
C LEU A 137 0.05 -39.06 37.11
N ILE A 138 0.40 -38.76 35.86
CA ILE A 138 0.07 -39.60 34.69
C ILE A 138 0.66 -41.01 34.84
N ALA A 139 1.94 -41.12 35.23
CA ALA A 139 2.56 -42.43 35.48
C ALA A 139 1.93 -43.19 36.67
N GLY A 140 1.32 -42.48 37.63
CA GLY A 140 0.57 -43.08 38.75
C GLY A 140 -0.76 -43.71 38.33
N PHE A 141 -1.33 -43.27 37.20
CA PHE A 141 -2.60 -43.75 36.64
C PHE A 141 -2.44 -44.58 35.35
N TYR A 142 -1.21 -44.97 34.99
CA TYR A 142 -0.91 -45.74 33.79
C TYR A 142 -1.73 -47.05 33.68
N HIS A 143 -2.30 -47.32 32.51
CA HIS A 143 -3.29 -48.38 32.24
C HIS A 143 -4.64 -48.24 32.99
N THR A 144 -5.04 -47.04 33.39
CA THR A 144 -6.40 -46.73 33.86
C THR A 144 -7.12 -45.80 32.89
N SER A 145 -8.36 -45.43 33.21
CA SER A 145 -9.18 -44.43 32.49
C SER A 145 -9.42 -43.21 33.38
N GLU A 146 -8.40 -42.73 34.09
CA GLU A 146 -8.48 -41.54 34.95
C GLU A 146 -8.47 -40.26 34.11
N PRO A 147 -9.56 -39.46 34.06
CA PRO A 147 -9.67 -38.35 33.12
C PRO A 147 -8.67 -37.21 33.34
N GLN A 148 -8.07 -37.10 34.53
CA GLN A 148 -7.01 -36.12 34.81
C GLN A 148 -5.64 -36.55 34.25
N ALA A 149 -5.45 -37.83 33.92
CA ALA A 149 -4.21 -38.37 33.38
C ALA A 149 -4.29 -38.76 31.89
N ASP A 150 -5.51 -38.81 31.34
CA ASP A 150 -5.82 -39.04 29.93
C ASP A 150 -5.73 -37.71 29.16
N ILE A 151 -4.51 -37.36 28.74
CA ILE A 151 -4.22 -36.09 28.08
C ILE A 151 -4.71 -36.13 26.65
N ASN A 152 -4.45 -37.22 25.91
CA ASN A 152 -4.90 -37.31 24.50
C ASN A 152 -6.41 -37.57 24.34
N GLY A 153 -7.14 -37.94 25.39
CA GLY A 153 -8.57 -38.19 25.37
C GLY A 153 -8.96 -39.54 24.74
N ASP A 154 -8.04 -40.51 24.65
CA ASP A 154 -8.32 -41.84 24.06
C ASP A 154 -9.01 -42.83 25.02
N ALA A 155 -9.31 -42.38 26.26
CA ALA A 155 -9.90 -43.14 27.36
C ALA A 155 -8.99 -44.20 28.01
N LEU A 156 -7.68 -44.19 27.70
CA LEU A 156 -6.69 -45.09 28.31
C LEU A 156 -5.36 -44.38 28.56
N VAL A 157 -5.08 -44.02 29.82
CA VAL A 157 -3.79 -43.44 30.25
C VAL A 157 -2.63 -44.36 29.83
N ASN A 158 -1.82 -43.92 28.87
CA ASN A 158 -0.83 -44.76 28.20
C ASN A 158 0.50 -44.03 27.92
N ILE A 159 1.29 -44.56 26.98
CA ILE A 159 2.61 -44.01 26.63
C ILE A 159 2.50 -42.70 25.86
N ILE A 160 1.38 -42.43 25.18
CA ILE A 160 1.16 -41.20 24.42
C ILE A 160 1.10 -40.00 25.36
N ASP A 161 0.34 -40.08 26.47
CA ASP A 161 0.23 -39.02 27.48
C ASP A 161 1.58 -38.67 28.11
N LEU A 162 2.37 -39.71 28.44
CA LEU A 162 3.73 -39.56 28.95
C LEU A 162 4.67 -38.92 27.92
N VAL A 163 4.49 -39.20 26.62
CA VAL A 163 5.28 -38.61 25.53
C VAL A 163 4.91 -37.15 25.29
N MET A 164 3.62 -36.79 25.30
CA MET A 164 3.17 -35.40 25.20
C MET A 164 3.72 -34.56 26.36
N THR A 165 3.55 -35.06 27.59
CA THR A 165 4.09 -34.45 28.81
C THR A 165 5.62 -34.31 28.78
N ALA A 166 6.32 -35.29 28.21
CA ALA A 166 7.78 -35.24 28.05
C ALA A 166 8.23 -34.24 26.97
N ASN A 167 7.50 -34.12 25.86
CA ASN A 167 7.77 -33.15 24.80
C ASN A 167 7.62 -31.70 25.30
N ASN A 168 6.61 -31.47 26.15
CA ASN A 168 6.30 -30.16 26.72
C ASN A 168 6.93 -29.91 28.10
N TYR A 169 7.85 -30.77 28.54
CA TYR A 169 8.47 -30.67 29.87
C TYR A 169 9.19 -29.32 30.08
N ARG A 170 8.86 -28.62 31.18
CA ARG A 170 9.24 -27.25 31.56
C ARG A 170 8.59 -26.11 30.77
N ARG A 171 7.59 -26.38 29.92
CA ARG A 171 6.69 -25.33 29.42
C ARG A 171 5.88 -24.73 30.60
N ARG A 172 5.41 -23.51 30.43
CA ARG A 172 4.67 -22.73 31.44
C ARG A 172 3.55 -21.94 30.79
N GLY A 173 2.44 -21.82 31.50
CA GLY A 173 1.32 -20.96 31.15
C GLY A 173 1.20 -19.74 32.08
N PRO A 174 0.18 -18.89 31.85
CA PRO A 174 -0.61 -18.84 30.63
C PRO A 174 0.26 -18.47 29.42
N THR A 175 0.10 -19.21 28.33
CA THR A 175 0.73 -18.92 27.04
C THR A 175 0.16 -17.61 26.52
N ILE A 176 0.99 -16.56 26.45
CA ILE A 176 0.54 -15.26 25.94
C ILE A 176 0.36 -15.38 24.42
N ILE A 177 -0.87 -15.22 23.96
CA ILE A 177 -1.23 -15.13 22.54
C ILE A 177 -0.86 -13.71 22.09
N SER A 178 0.43 -13.50 21.90
CA SER A 178 0.98 -12.28 21.33
C SER A 178 1.12 -12.44 19.82
N LEU A 179 0.64 -11.46 19.06
CA LEU A 179 0.93 -11.35 17.62
C LEU A 179 2.37 -10.87 17.39
N ASP A 180 3.03 -10.33 18.43
CA ASP A 180 4.29 -9.61 18.32
C ASP A 180 5.51 -10.54 18.27
N ASP A 181 5.54 -11.61 19.06
CA ASP A 181 6.63 -12.60 19.00
C ASP A 181 6.75 -13.30 17.62
N PRO A 182 5.69 -13.87 17.01
CA PRO A 182 5.80 -14.46 15.68
C PRO A 182 6.08 -13.41 14.59
N LEU A 183 5.53 -12.20 14.71
CA LEU A 183 5.81 -11.12 13.75
C LEU A 183 7.26 -10.63 13.85
N ARG A 184 7.81 -10.51 15.07
CA ARG A 184 9.24 -10.22 15.30
C ARG A 184 10.16 -11.30 14.76
N GLN A 185 9.77 -12.57 14.86
CA GLN A 185 10.50 -13.65 14.20
C GLN A 185 10.51 -13.43 12.67
N MET A 186 9.34 -13.22 12.04
CA MET A 186 9.26 -12.96 10.59
C MET A 186 10.03 -11.71 10.15
N ILE A 187 9.99 -10.62 10.92
CA ILE A 187 10.78 -9.39 10.69
C ILE A 187 12.28 -9.70 10.71
N THR A 188 12.73 -10.50 11.70
CA THR A 188 14.14 -10.89 11.86
C THR A 188 14.59 -11.81 10.72
N GLU A 189 13.77 -12.78 10.32
CA GLU A 189 14.03 -13.70 9.22
C GLU A 189 14.03 -12.99 7.85
N ALA A 190 13.18 -11.99 7.67
CA ALA A 190 13.15 -11.11 6.50
C ALA A 190 14.28 -10.05 6.49
N GLY A 191 15.10 -9.97 7.55
CA GLY A 191 16.18 -8.98 7.68
C GLY A 191 15.71 -7.53 7.80
N ILE A 192 14.44 -7.30 8.16
CA ILE A 192 13.85 -5.97 8.22
C ILE A 192 14.33 -5.23 9.48
N THR A 193 14.71 -3.97 9.29
CA THR A 193 15.27 -3.08 10.32
C THR A 193 14.57 -1.71 10.29
N PRO A 194 14.62 -0.93 11.38
CA PRO A 194 14.06 0.42 11.39
C PRO A 194 14.69 1.27 10.28
N LEU A 195 13.88 2.00 9.51
CA LEU A 195 14.39 2.79 8.41
C LEU A 195 15.08 4.06 8.93
N GLU A 196 16.41 4.03 9.04
CA GLU A 196 17.18 5.17 9.53
C GLU A 196 17.01 6.43 8.64
N ARG A 197 17.07 7.61 9.26
CA ARG A 197 17.00 8.88 8.54
C ARG A 197 18.37 9.23 7.95
N GLU A 198 18.45 9.22 6.62
CA GLU A 198 19.65 9.60 5.88
C GLU A 198 20.13 11.03 6.20
N PRO A 199 21.43 11.33 6.00
CA PRO A 199 21.96 12.68 6.04
C PRO A 199 21.18 13.64 5.14
N GLU A 200 20.91 14.83 5.66
CA GLU A 200 20.20 15.88 4.92
C GLU A 200 21.02 16.36 3.71
N PRO A 201 20.44 16.40 2.49
CA PRO A 201 21.12 16.92 1.30
C PRO A 201 21.50 18.39 1.46
N ASP A 202 22.48 18.84 0.67
CA ASP A 202 22.93 20.23 0.67
C ASP A 202 21.76 21.21 0.41
N GLY A 203 21.68 22.26 1.23
CA GLY A 203 20.59 23.21 1.23
C GLY A 203 20.48 24.06 -0.04
N ALA A 204 21.60 24.32 -0.73
CA ALA A 204 21.61 25.05 -1.98
C ALA A 204 21.27 24.16 -3.18
N LYS A 205 21.76 22.91 -3.23
CA LYS A 205 21.29 21.89 -4.19
C LYS A 205 19.77 21.66 -4.04
N VAL A 206 19.27 21.57 -2.81
CA VAL A 206 17.81 21.48 -2.52
C VAL A 206 17.06 22.70 -3.01
N ALA A 207 17.58 23.92 -2.84
CA ALA A 207 16.93 25.14 -3.30
C ALA A 207 16.86 25.22 -4.83
N LEU A 208 17.96 24.88 -5.52
CA LEU A 208 18.02 24.75 -6.98
C LEU A 208 17.02 23.69 -7.48
N GLY A 209 17.04 22.49 -6.91
CA GLY A 209 16.13 21.40 -7.26
C GLY A 209 14.65 21.75 -7.06
N ARG A 210 14.32 22.44 -5.97
CA ARG A 210 12.94 22.91 -5.71
C ARG A 210 12.48 23.96 -6.70
N ALA A 211 13.38 24.79 -7.24
CA ALA A 211 13.02 25.68 -8.33
C ALA A 211 12.70 24.87 -9.60
N LEU A 212 13.66 24.06 -10.06
CA LEU A 212 13.56 23.27 -11.30
C LEU A 212 12.35 22.32 -11.32
N PHE A 213 12.10 21.60 -10.22
CA PHE A 213 11.04 20.59 -10.14
C PHE A 213 9.62 21.17 -10.37
N PHE A 214 9.38 22.43 -9.99
CA PHE A 214 8.09 23.10 -10.14
C PHE A 214 8.04 24.08 -11.33
N ASP A 215 9.15 24.28 -12.04
CA ASP A 215 9.26 25.27 -13.10
C ASP A 215 9.08 24.66 -14.49
N LYS A 216 8.13 25.21 -15.23
CA LYS A 216 7.77 24.76 -16.57
C LYS A 216 8.82 25.13 -17.62
N ILE A 217 9.83 25.93 -17.26
CA ILE A 217 11.08 26.16 -18.03
C ILE A 217 11.82 24.87 -18.39
N MET A 218 11.55 23.77 -17.68
CA MET A 218 12.14 22.45 -17.95
C MET A 218 11.46 21.69 -19.11
N SER A 219 10.34 22.18 -19.65
CA SER A 219 9.62 21.55 -20.78
C SER A 219 9.74 22.36 -22.07
N GLY A 220 9.75 21.67 -23.21
CA GLY A 220 9.86 22.31 -24.52
C GLY A 220 8.73 23.31 -24.81
N ASN A 221 7.48 22.96 -24.47
CA ASN A 221 6.30 23.81 -24.70
C ASN A 221 6.01 24.80 -23.55
N HIS A 222 6.87 24.87 -22.53
CA HIS A 222 6.71 25.73 -21.35
C HIS A 222 5.41 25.52 -20.54
N ASP A 223 4.79 24.33 -20.65
CA ASP A 223 3.50 24.01 -20.03
C ASP A 223 3.53 22.82 -19.03
N VAL A 224 4.67 22.12 -18.90
CA VAL A 224 4.88 20.97 -17.99
C VAL A 224 6.13 21.16 -17.12
N ALA A 225 6.05 20.76 -15.86
CA ALA A 225 7.17 20.64 -14.93
C ALA A 225 7.21 19.21 -14.36
N CYS A 226 8.26 18.84 -13.64
CA CYS A 226 8.30 17.54 -12.95
C CYS A 226 7.10 17.39 -12.00
N SER A 227 6.70 18.48 -11.34
CA SER A 227 5.52 18.54 -10.48
C SER A 227 4.18 18.37 -11.19
N THR A 228 4.10 18.43 -12.53
CA THR A 228 2.85 18.22 -13.28
C THR A 228 2.47 16.74 -13.33
N CYS A 229 3.47 15.85 -13.41
CA CYS A 229 3.30 14.39 -13.38
C CYS A 229 3.61 13.78 -11.99
N HIS A 230 4.26 14.54 -11.10
CA HIS A 230 4.52 14.18 -9.71
C HIS A 230 3.93 15.25 -8.77
N LEU A 231 2.61 15.39 -8.79
CA LEU A 231 1.85 16.39 -8.04
C LEU A 231 1.90 16.10 -6.53
N PRO A 232 2.34 17.04 -5.68
CA PRO A 232 2.30 16.87 -4.22
C PRO A 232 0.88 16.62 -3.67
N LEU A 233 -0.17 17.12 -4.34
CA LEU A 233 -1.57 16.84 -3.99
C LEU A 233 -2.08 15.46 -4.43
N GLN A 234 -1.37 14.76 -5.33
CA GLN A 234 -1.65 13.38 -5.71
C GLN A 234 -0.50 12.47 -5.24
N HIS A 235 0.04 12.79 -4.05
CA HIS A 235 1.04 12.00 -3.34
C HIS A 235 2.27 11.65 -4.20
N THR A 236 2.73 12.61 -5.00
CA THR A 236 3.88 12.51 -5.92
C THR A 236 3.71 11.61 -7.15
N SER A 237 2.48 11.15 -7.43
CA SER A 237 2.03 10.74 -8.77
C SER A 237 1.18 11.87 -9.37
N ASP A 238 0.43 11.62 -10.45
CA ASP A 238 -0.59 12.52 -10.99
C ASP A 238 -2.03 12.03 -10.79
N GLY A 239 -2.23 10.81 -10.27
CA GLY A 239 -3.56 10.22 -10.10
C GLY A 239 -4.23 9.82 -11.42
N LEU A 240 -3.46 9.66 -12.50
CA LEU A 240 -3.91 9.16 -13.79
C LEU A 240 -3.42 7.73 -14.04
N SER A 241 -4.17 6.98 -14.85
CA SER A 241 -3.72 5.67 -15.34
C SER A 241 -2.53 5.80 -16.30
N MET A 242 -2.56 6.85 -17.14
CA MET A 242 -1.55 7.20 -18.14
C MET A 242 -1.22 8.68 -17.97
N SER A 243 0.05 9.03 -17.83
CA SER A 243 0.45 10.44 -17.66
C SER A 243 0.34 11.24 -18.96
N ILE A 244 0.09 12.54 -18.82
CA ILE A 244 -0.17 13.46 -19.95
C ILE A 244 0.90 14.56 -19.94
N GLY A 245 1.90 14.43 -20.82
CA GLY A 245 2.96 15.40 -21.00
C GLY A 245 2.53 16.70 -21.70
N VAL A 246 3.44 17.28 -22.49
CA VAL A 246 3.28 18.62 -23.06
C VAL A 246 2.11 18.76 -24.05
N GLY A 247 1.48 19.93 -24.02
CA GLY A 247 0.27 20.24 -24.78
C GLY A 247 -0.99 19.49 -24.34
N GLY A 248 -1.01 18.93 -23.13
CA GLY A 248 -2.23 18.51 -22.44
C GLY A 248 -3.18 19.68 -22.18
N LEU A 249 -4.47 19.38 -22.03
CA LEU A 249 -5.54 20.36 -21.87
C LEU A 249 -6.16 20.29 -20.47
N ASP A 250 -6.44 21.48 -19.94
CA ASP A 250 -7.13 21.76 -18.67
C ASP A 250 -6.45 21.23 -17.40
N GLY A 251 -6.51 22.00 -16.32
CA GLY A 251 -6.23 21.55 -14.95
C GLY A 251 -4.92 20.77 -14.74
N VAL A 252 -4.95 19.90 -13.72
CA VAL A 252 -3.83 19.07 -13.26
C VAL A 252 -4.37 17.71 -12.79
N GLY A 253 -3.51 16.69 -12.78
CA GLY A 253 -3.83 15.35 -12.28
C GLY A 253 -5.12 14.77 -12.90
N PRO A 254 -6.10 14.26 -12.12
CA PRO A 254 -7.33 13.68 -12.64
C PRO A 254 -8.18 14.61 -13.53
N GLN A 255 -7.98 15.94 -13.45
CA GLN A 255 -8.66 16.91 -14.31
C GLN A 255 -7.98 17.10 -15.67
N ARG A 256 -6.71 16.67 -15.81
CA ARG A 256 -5.93 16.81 -17.02
C ARG A 256 -6.46 15.89 -18.13
N ARG A 257 -6.50 16.41 -19.34
CA ARG A 257 -7.01 15.74 -20.55
C ARG A 257 -5.94 15.73 -21.62
N ASN A 258 -5.90 14.67 -22.43
CA ASN A 258 -4.92 14.62 -23.50
C ASN A 258 -5.22 15.70 -24.55
N GLY A 259 -4.17 16.27 -25.16
CA GLY A 259 -4.34 17.21 -26.26
C GLY A 259 -4.74 16.53 -27.56
N PRO A 260 -5.35 17.25 -28.52
CA PRO A 260 -5.42 16.76 -29.89
C PRO A 260 -4.01 16.51 -30.42
N ASP A 261 -3.84 15.42 -31.18
CA ASP A 261 -2.58 15.03 -31.80
C ASP A 261 -1.41 14.82 -30.81
N ARG A 262 -1.72 14.48 -29.54
CA ARG A 262 -0.76 14.15 -28.48
C ARG A 262 -0.69 12.66 -28.18
N ILE A 263 0.53 12.18 -27.95
CA ILE A 263 0.83 10.84 -27.46
C ILE A 263 0.65 10.83 -25.94
N LEU A 264 -0.08 9.86 -25.41
CA LEU A 264 -0.12 9.57 -23.97
C LEU A 264 1.18 8.88 -23.56
N HIS A 265 1.71 9.18 -22.38
CA HIS A 265 2.79 8.37 -21.82
C HIS A 265 2.26 6.94 -21.60
N PRO A 266 2.97 5.87 -22.03
CA PRO A 266 2.42 4.51 -22.05
C PRO A 266 2.28 3.84 -20.67
N ARG A 267 2.54 4.57 -19.58
CA ARG A 267 2.56 4.06 -18.20
C ARG A 267 2.02 5.10 -17.21
N ASN A 268 1.73 4.62 -16.00
CA ASN A 268 1.46 5.43 -14.82
C ASN A 268 2.75 6.04 -14.26
N SER A 269 2.68 7.31 -13.84
CA SER A 269 3.75 8.01 -13.10
C SER A 269 3.91 7.41 -11.69
N PRO A 270 5.07 6.78 -11.37
CA PRO A 270 5.33 6.28 -10.03
C PRO A 270 5.43 7.41 -9.00
N ASP A 271 5.16 7.07 -7.75
CA ASP A 271 5.46 7.95 -6.62
C ASP A 271 6.97 8.23 -6.49
N LEU A 272 7.30 9.35 -5.86
CA LEU A 272 8.66 9.75 -5.53
C LEU A 272 9.04 9.46 -4.07
N PHE A 273 8.21 8.75 -3.30
CA PHE A 273 8.49 8.47 -1.91
C PHE A 273 9.72 7.58 -1.79
N ASN A 274 10.66 7.98 -0.93
CA ASN A 274 11.86 7.22 -0.62
C ASN A 274 12.72 6.84 -1.85
N ARG A 275 12.54 7.46 -3.03
CA ARG A 275 13.36 7.21 -4.23
C ARG A 275 14.83 7.65 -4.06
N GLY A 276 15.11 8.42 -3.02
CA GLY A 276 16.44 8.88 -2.63
C GLY A 276 17.26 7.91 -1.78
N ARG A 277 16.74 6.72 -1.48
CA ARG A 277 17.36 5.73 -0.58
C ARG A 277 18.62 5.09 -1.19
N PRO A 278 19.74 4.99 -0.45
CA PRO A 278 20.99 4.40 -0.94
C PRO A 278 20.89 2.90 -1.29
N GLU A 279 19.86 2.21 -0.79
CA GLU A 279 19.56 0.82 -1.14
C GLU A 279 19.02 0.66 -2.58
N LEU A 280 18.62 1.74 -3.26
CA LEU A 280 18.03 1.67 -4.60
C LEU A 280 19.09 1.62 -5.70
N ALA A 281 18.98 0.60 -6.56
CA ALA A 281 19.91 0.32 -7.67
C ALA A 281 19.21 0.15 -9.03
N THR A 282 17.89 0.32 -9.10
CA THR A 282 17.12 0.37 -10.36
C THR A 282 16.11 1.53 -10.35
N MET A 283 15.72 2.00 -11.54
CA MET A 283 14.70 3.04 -11.76
C MET A 283 13.86 2.73 -13.01
N PHE A 284 12.67 3.36 -13.11
CA PHE A 284 11.57 3.04 -14.04
C PHE A 284 10.96 1.63 -13.89
N TRP A 285 9.80 1.43 -14.51
CA TRP A 285 9.05 0.16 -14.50
C TRP A 285 9.73 -1.00 -15.25
N ASP A 286 10.72 -0.71 -16.09
CA ASP A 286 11.43 -1.65 -16.98
C ASP A 286 12.91 -1.86 -16.62
N ILE A 287 13.41 -1.20 -15.56
CA ILE A 287 14.81 -1.23 -15.14
C ILE A 287 15.77 -0.68 -16.25
N ARG A 288 15.28 0.19 -17.16
CA ARG A 288 16.13 0.82 -18.19
C ARG A 288 17.23 1.72 -17.63
N ILE A 289 17.05 2.19 -16.39
CA ILE A 289 18.11 2.77 -15.56
C ILE A 289 18.43 1.82 -14.42
N ASN A 290 19.71 1.49 -14.25
CA ASN A 290 20.21 0.65 -13.15
C ASN A 290 21.69 0.92 -12.85
N GLY A 291 22.19 0.46 -11.70
CA GLY A 291 23.58 0.59 -11.29
C GLY A 291 23.77 1.46 -10.05
N SER A 292 24.98 1.99 -9.86
CA SER A 292 25.39 2.75 -8.67
C SER A 292 26.46 3.80 -9.01
N LYS A 293 26.84 4.69 -8.08
CA LYS A 293 27.79 5.77 -8.37
C LYS A 293 29.16 5.19 -8.78
N GLY A 294 29.66 5.62 -9.94
CA GLY A 294 30.83 5.03 -10.62
C GLY A 294 30.49 3.89 -11.60
N GLY A 295 29.21 3.64 -11.89
CA GLY A 295 28.77 2.66 -12.88
C GLY A 295 27.24 2.61 -13.01
N PHE A 296 26.68 3.48 -13.86
CA PHE A 296 25.25 3.53 -14.19
C PHE A 296 25.00 3.07 -15.64
N ASN A 297 24.01 2.22 -15.83
CA ASN A 297 23.43 1.89 -17.14
C ASN A 297 22.19 2.76 -17.37
N SER A 298 22.04 3.30 -18.58
CA SER A 298 20.89 4.11 -18.99
C SER A 298 20.73 4.11 -20.53
N PRO A 299 19.59 4.57 -21.08
CA PRO A 299 19.39 4.68 -22.53
C PRO A 299 20.40 5.61 -23.25
N ALA A 300 21.05 6.53 -22.54
CA ALA A 300 22.08 7.40 -23.11
C ALA A 300 23.46 6.71 -23.28
N GLY A 301 23.67 5.53 -22.70
CA GLY A 301 24.95 4.81 -22.79
C GLY A 301 26.15 5.67 -22.36
N GLU A 302 27.18 5.71 -23.21
CA GLU A 302 28.41 6.50 -23.00
C GLU A 302 28.19 8.03 -23.02
N MET A 303 27.02 8.52 -23.43
CA MET A 303 26.68 9.96 -23.37
C MET A 303 26.23 10.42 -21.98
N LEU A 304 25.96 9.51 -21.05
CA LEU A 304 25.58 9.88 -19.67
C LEU A 304 26.81 10.44 -18.92
N PRO A 305 26.74 11.65 -18.31
CA PRO A 305 27.80 12.20 -17.46
C PRO A 305 27.82 11.50 -16.08
N GLY A 306 28.10 10.19 -16.07
CA GLY A 306 27.87 9.30 -14.92
C GLY A 306 28.76 9.55 -13.70
N ASP A 307 29.98 10.07 -13.87
CA ASP A 307 30.91 10.35 -12.77
C ASP A 307 30.46 11.55 -11.91
N ASP A 308 29.83 12.53 -12.54
CA ASP A 308 29.32 13.75 -11.89
C ASP A 308 27.93 13.56 -11.24
N LEU A 309 27.22 12.47 -11.54
CA LEU A 309 25.87 12.21 -11.03
C LEU A 309 25.92 11.59 -9.62
N ASP A 310 25.29 12.24 -8.65
CA ASP A 310 25.38 11.89 -7.23
C ASP A 310 24.62 10.63 -6.84
N SER A 311 23.60 10.24 -7.60
CA SER A 311 22.77 9.05 -7.32
C SER A 311 22.01 8.58 -8.55
N ILE A 312 21.48 7.35 -8.51
CA ILE A 312 20.59 6.82 -9.56
C ILE A 312 19.30 7.66 -9.72
N LEU A 313 18.89 8.39 -8.68
CA LEU A 313 17.78 9.35 -8.74
C LEU A 313 18.15 10.59 -9.56
N ALA A 314 19.41 11.04 -9.51
CA ALA A 314 19.90 12.08 -10.42
C ALA A 314 19.96 11.55 -11.86
N VAL A 315 20.37 10.29 -12.06
CA VAL A 315 20.30 9.65 -13.40
C VAL A 315 18.87 9.63 -13.93
N LEU A 316 17.85 9.29 -13.12
CA LEU A 316 16.44 9.37 -13.53
C LEU A 316 16.02 10.79 -13.92
N ALA A 317 16.46 11.82 -13.19
CA ALA A 317 16.12 13.22 -13.47
C ALA A 317 16.68 13.73 -14.82
N MET A 318 17.59 13.00 -15.49
CA MET A 318 18.11 13.34 -16.81
C MET A 318 17.09 13.09 -17.96
N PHE A 319 16.11 12.18 -17.80
CA PHE A 319 15.37 11.61 -18.95
C PHE A 319 13.96 12.16 -19.26
N PRO A 320 13.11 12.59 -18.30
CA PRO A 320 11.78 13.12 -18.62
C PRO A 320 11.81 14.36 -19.55
N VAL A 321 12.92 15.10 -19.54
CA VAL A 321 13.18 16.25 -20.42
C VAL A 321 13.58 15.86 -21.86
N THR A 322 13.90 14.59 -22.12
CA THR A 322 14.31 14.09 -23.44
C THR A 322 13.19 13.32 -24.16
N ALA A 323 12.18 12.84 -23.43
CA ALA A 323 11.03 12.12 -23.97
C ALA A 323 9.96 13.06 -24.55
N ARG A 324 9.49 12.77 -25.77
CA ARG A 324 8.56 13.63 -26.52
C ARG A 324 7.13 13.65 -25.97
N ASP A 325 6.71 12.52 -25.41
CA ASP A 325 5.43 12.28 -24.73
C ASP A 325 5.40 12.76 -23.27
N GLU A 326 6.56 13.05 -22.67
CA GLU A 326 6.70 13.64 -21.34
C GLU A 326 6.92 15.16 -21.44
N MET A 327 8.14 15.67 -21.27
CA MET A 327 8.40 17.12 -21.17
C MET A 327 8.94 17.78 -22.44
N ARG A 328 9.37 17.03 -23.47
CA ARG A 328 10.09 17.60 -24.63
C ARG A 328 9.19 18.09 -25.76
N GLY A 329 8.19 17.32 -26.17
CA GLY A 329 7.29 17.66 -27.28
C GLY A 329 7.71 17.21 -28.68
N MET A 330 6.84 17.53 -29.64
CA MET A 330 6.88 17.01 -31.01
C MET A 330 7.44 18.06 -31.99
N PRO A 331 8.06 17.69 -33.13
CA PRO A 331 8.63 18.67 -34.07
C PRO A 331 7.65 19.75 -34.56
N ALA A 332 6.34 19.43 -34.61
CA ALA A 332 5.27 20.38 -34.94
C ALA A 332 4.99 21.45 -33.87
N ASP A 333 5.59 21.34 -32.68
CA ASP A 333 5.46 22.32 -31.60
C ASP A 333 6.38 23.53 -31.75
N PHE A 334 7.48 23.42 -32.52
CA PHE A 334 8.48 24.49 -32.69
C PHE A 334 7.81 25.82 -33.11
N GLU A 335 7.08 25.85 -34.22
CA GLU A 335 6.40 27.06 -34.72
C GLU A 335 5.24 27.55 -33.81
N LYS A 336 4.76 26.70 -32.89
CA LYS A 336 3.53 26.91 -32.13
C LYS A 336 3.77 27.36 -30.68
N PHE A 337 4.88 26.93 -30.09
CA PHE A 337 5.25 27.15 -28.69
C PHE A 337 6.67 27.73 -28.51
N ASP A 338 7.40 28.01 -29.60
CA ASP A 338 8.82 28.41 -29.60
C ASP A 338 9.72 27.34 -28.96
N ASN A 339 9.39 26.06 -29.21
CA ASN A 339 10.03 24.89 -28.63
C ASN A 339 11.25 24.43 -29.47
N GLU A 340 12.44 24.93 -29.13
CA GLU A 340 13.72 24.58 -29.71
C GLU A 340 14.10 23.10 -29.51
N LEU A 341 13.75 22.51 -28.36
CA LEU A 341 14.08 21.12 -28.01
C LEU A 341 13.39 20.09 -28.92
N ALA A 342 12.25 20.47 -29.51
CA ALA A 342 11.49 19.63 -30.42
C ALA A 342 12.18 19.35 -31.77
N LEU A 343 13.13 20.21 -32.20
CA LEU A 343 13.85 20.08 -33.48
C LEU A 343 15.14 19.25 -33.40
N ILE A 344 15.60 18.92 -32.19
CA ILE A 344 16.75 18.04 -31.97
C ILE A 344 16.34 16.60 -32.36
N GLU A 345 17.30 15.73 -32.69
CA GLU A 345 17.04 14.31 -32.95
C GLU A 345 16.77 13.55 -31.63
N ASP A 346 16.35 12.28 -31.68
CA ASP A 346 15.91 11.55 -30.46
C ASP A 346 17.05 10.87 -29.70
N GLU A 347 18.13 10.52 -30.39
CA GLU A 347 19.33 9.94 -29.80
C GLU A 347 20.37 10.98 -29.35
N ASP A 348 20.17 12.27 -29.66
CA ASP A 348 21.07 13.37 -29.27
C ASP A 348 20.75 13.90 -27.86
N PHE A 349 20.97 13.05 -26.86
CA PHE A 349 20.75 13.38 -25.45
C PHE A 349 21.56 14.62 -25.01
N ILE A 350 22.80 14.75 -25.50
CA ILE A 350 23.70 15.86 -25.15
C ILE A 350 23.13 17.18 -25.70
N GLY A 351 22.74 17.24 -26.98
CA GLY A 351 22.13 18.44 -27.56
C GLY A 351 20.87 18.91 -26.82
N ILE A 352 20.03 17.97 -26.35
CA ILE A 352 18.83 18.29 -25.56
C ILE A 352 19.22 18.89 -24.19
N TRP A 353 20.19 18.29 -23.51
CA TRP A 353 20.67 18.73 -22.19
C TRP A 353 21.40 20.08 -22.26
N ASP A 354 22.22 20.30 -23.28
CA ASP A 354 22.94 21.55 -23.52
C ASP A 354 21.97 22.69 -23.83
N ALA A 355 20.97 22.47 -24.71
CA ALA A 355 19.95 23.47 -25.02
C ALA A 355 19.11 23.87 -23.79
N LEU A 356 18.80 22.90 -22.92
CA LEU A 356 18.16 23.17 -21.62
C LEU A 356 19.06 23.98 -20.68
N MET A 357 20.37 23.73 -20.67
CA MET A 357 21.31 24.53 -19.88
C MET A 357 21.47 25.95 -20.42
N ASP A 358 21.60 26.15 -21.74
CA ASP A 358 21.59 27.49 -22.36
C ASP A 358 20.33 28.28 -21.94
N ARG A 359 19.15 27.63 -22.00
CA ARG A 359 17.87 28.21 -21.58
C ARG A 359 17.83 28.58 -20.09
N LEU A 360 18.37 27.72 -19.21
CA LEU A 360 18.44 27.98 -17.77
C LEU A 360 19.46 29.07 -17.42
N LEU A 361 20.62 29.08 -18.06
CA LEU A 361 21.71 30.04 -17.83
C LEU A 361 21.42 31.42 -18.44
N ALA A 362 20.46 31.52 -19.36
CA ALA A 362 19.88 32.79 -19.81
C ALA A 362 18.99 33.48 -18.74
N ASN A 363 18.74 32.86 -17.59
CA ASN A 363 17.96 33.42 -16.48
C ASN A 363 18.86 33.73 -15.27
N ASP A 364 19.08 35.01 -14.97
CA ASP A 364 19.89 35.51 -13.84
C ASP A 364 19.56 34.83 -12.50
N ALA A 365 18.29 34.51 -12.24
CA ALA A 365 17.86 33.89 -11.00
C ALA A 365 18.21 32.38 -10.93
N TYR A 366 18.28 31.69 -12.07
CA TYR A 366 18.84 30.33 -12.14
C TYR A 366 20.36 30.34 -12.03
N VAL A 367 21.06 31.25 -12.72
CA VAL A 367 22.52 31.44 -12.55
C VAL A 367 22.87 31.69 -11.08
N ALA A 368 22.09 32.52 -10.38
CA ALA A 368 22.25 32.74 -8.95
C ALA A 368 22.01 31.49 -8.08
N LEU A 369 21.11 30.57 -8.47
CA LEU A 369 20.88 29.29 -7.77
C LEU A 369 22.00 28.28 -8.05
N PHE A 370 22.46 28.14 -9.30
CA PHE A 370 23.59 27.28 -9.64
C PHE A 370 24.86 27.71 -8.92
N ASN A 371 25.20 29.00 -8.94
CA ASN A 371 26.39 29.54 -8.26
C ASN A 371 26.33 29.40 -6.72
N GLN A 372 25.15 29.15 -6.14
CA GLN A 372 25.01 28.80 -4.71
C GLN A 372 25.16 27.30 -4.46
N ALA A 373 24.67 26.45 -5.38
CA ALA A 373 24.73 24.99 -5.28
C ALA A 373 26.11 24.40 -5.68
N TYR A 374 26.86 25.14 -6.51
CA TYR A 374 28.16 24.74 -7.06
C TYR A 374 29.14 25.94 -7.04
N PRO A 375 29.52 26.44 -5.85
CA PRO A 375 30.32 27.67 -5.71
C PRO A 375 31.78 27.54 -6.21
N ASP A 376 32.24 26.31 -6.45
CA ASP A 376 33.59 26.00 -6.92
C ASP A 376 33.70 25.83 -8.46
N LEU A 377 32.57 25.92 -9.19
CA LEU A 377 32.52 25.82 -10.66
C LEU A 377 32.26 27.19 -11.31
N SER A 378 32.81 27.42 -12.50
CA SER A 378 32.39 28.55 -13.35
C SER A 378 31.15 28.22 -14.18
N THR A 379 30.45 29.26 -14.67
CA THR A 379 29.15 29.09 -15.36
C THR A 379 29.24 28.26 -16.64
N ASP A 380 30.42 28.21 -17.28
CA ASP A 380 30.77 27.39 -18.43
C ASP A 380 31.16 25.92 -18.09
N GLU A 381 31.27 25.57 -16.81
CA GLU A 381 31.44 24.18 -16.33
C GLU A 381 30.08 23.53 -15.95
N LEU A 382 28.98 24.28 -15.99
CA LEU A 382 27.64 23.83 -15.59
C LEU A 382 26.91 23.06 -16.69
N GLY A 383 27.13 21.74 -16.76
CA GLY A 383 26.26 20.82 -17.52
C GLY A 383 24.96 20.42 -16.79
N PHE A 384 24.01 19.78 -17.50
CA PHE A 384 22.68 19.43 -16.99
C PHE A 384 22.68 18.45 -15.78
N GLN A 385 23.75 17.68 -15.60
CA GLN A 385 23.95 16.85 -14.41
C GLN A 385 23.87 17.65 -13.09
N HIS A 386 24.26 18.93 -13.11
CA HIS A 386 24.17 19.82 -11.96
C HIS A 386 22.72 20.18 -11.61
N ALA A 387 21.85 20.30 -12.62
CA ALA A 387 20.41 20.48 -12.46
C ALA A 387 19.75 19.20 -11.94
N ALA A 388 20.08 18.04 -12.52
CA ALA A 388 19.58 16.73 -12.12
C ALA A 388 19.99 16.34 -10.68
N ASN A 389 21.23 16.61 -10.28
CA ASN A 389 21.71 16.47 -8.90
C ASN A 389 20.93 17.38 -7.92
N GLY A 390 20.58 18.60 -8.34
CA GLY A 390 19.72 19.50 -7.57
C GLY A 390 18.31 18.91 -7.38
N ILE A 391 17.67 18.48 -8.48
CA ILE A 391 16.34 17.85 -8.48
C ILE A 391 16.32 16.61 -7.56
N ALA A 392 17.34 15.74 -7.65
CA ALA A 392 17.49 14.59 -6.77
C ALA A 392 17.63 14.99 -5.29
N ALA A 393 18.44 16.01 -4.97
CA ALA A 393 18.56 16.54 -3.61
C ALA A 393 17.23 17.07 -3.08
N PHE A 394 16.44 17.77 -3.90
CA PHE A 394 15.08 18.19 -3.53
C PHE A 394 14.14 16.99 -3.28
N ILE A 395 14.13 15.98 -4.16
CA ILE A 395 13.28 14.78 -4.00
C ILE A 395 13.64 14.02 -2.73
N ILE A 396 14.94 13.78 -2.46
CA ILE A 396 15.42 13.20 -1.19
C ILE A 396 14.87 14.00 0.00
N LYS A 397 15.01 15.33 -0.04
CA LYS A 397 14.61 16.22 1.05
C LYS A 397 13.10 16.28 1.28
N ALA A 398 12.31 16.23 0.21
CA ALA A 398 10.88 16.47 0.24
C ALA A 398 10.06 15.21 0.50
N PHE A 399 10.54 14.05 0.04
CA PHE A 399 9.73 12.84 -0.09
C PHE A 399 10.32 11.58 0.59
N THR A 400 11.35 11.73 1.45
CA THR A 400 11.84 10.62 2.28
C THR A 400 11.04 10.52 3.59
N PHE A 401 10.25 9.46 3.74
CA PHE A 401 9.41 9.20 4.91
C PHE A 401 9.85 7.93 5.66
N THR A 402 9.88 8.00 6.99
CA THR A 402 10.54 6.99 7.87
C THR A 402 9.79 6.77 9.19
N ASN A 403 8.58 7.29 9.33
CA ASN A 403 7.77 7.27 10.55
C ASN A 403 6.36 6.70 10.28
N THR A 404 6.29 5.65 9.47
CA THR A 404 5.06 4.86 9.33
C THR A 404 4.72 4.16 10.66
N PRO A 405 3.45 3.77 10.89
CA PRO A 405 3.08 2.82 11.95
C PRO A 405 3.99 1.58 12.00
N TRP A 406 4.35 1.03 10.84
CA TRP A 406 5.32 -0.07 10.72
C TRP A 406 6.73 0.29 11.21
N ASP A 407 7.27 1.46 10.84
CA ASP A 407 8.64 1.84 11.23
C ASP A 407 8.81 1.95 12.75
N ARG A 408 7.82 2.55 13.44
CA ARG A 408 7.81 2.64 14.91
C ARG A 408 7.69 1.25 15.56
N TYR A 409 6.88 0.38 14.98
CA TYR A 409 6.74 -1.00 15.44
C TYR A 409 8.04 -1.80 15.35
N VAL A 410 8.72 -1.73 14.19
CA VAL A 410 10.04 -2.35 13.98
C VAL A 410 11.10 -1.71 14.91
N ALA A 411 10.96 -0.44 15.27
CA ALA A 411 11.78 0.23 16.28
C ALA A 411 11.44 -0.14 17.75
N GLY A 412 10.42 -0.98 17.97
CA GLY A 412 10.06 -1.52 19.29
C GLY A 412 8.77 -0.97 19.91
N GLU A 413 8.07 -0.03 19.26
CA GLU A 413 6.77 0.46 19.72
C GLU A 413 5.65 -0.54 19.36
N GLU A 414 5.47 -1.59 20.17
CA GLU A 414 4.50 -2.68 19.95
C GLU A 414 3.06 -2.19 19.66
N ASN A 415 2.66 -1.09 20.29
CA ASN A 415 1.33 -0.47 20.13
C ASN A 415 1.24 0.51 18.95
N ALA A 416 2.26 0.60 18.08
CA ALA A 416 2.21 1.44 16.87
C ALA A 416 1.42 0.79 15.72
N LEU A 417 1.26 -0.54 15.73
CA LEU A 417 0.31 -1.28 14.88
C LEU A 417 -0.92 -1.68 15.68
N SER A 418 -2.10 -1.65 15.06
CA SER A 418 -3.26 -2.38 15.59
C SER A 418 -3.12 -3.89 15.32
N ASP A 419 -3.87 -4.70 16.06
CA ASP A 419 -3.77 -6.15 15.94
C ASP A 419 -4.23 -6.65 14.56
N GLU A 420 -5.16 -5.96 13.86
CA GLU A 420 -5.49 -6.25 12.46
C GLU A 420 -4.31 -6.01 11.51
N ALA A 421 -3.51 -4.97 11.76
CA ALA A 421 -2.32 -4.68 10.97
C ALA A 421 -1.17 -5.67 11.27
N LYS A 422 -1.06 -6.16 12.51
CA LYS A 422 -0.16 -7.28 12.88
C LYS A 422 -0.59 -8.58 12.20
N GLN A 423 -1.89 -8.92 12.22
CA GLN A 423 -2.47 -10.04 11.49
C GLN A 423 -2.22 -9.93 9.98
N GLY A 424 -2.41 -8.73 9.40
CA GLY A 424 -2.08 -8.45 8.01
C GLY A 424 -0.60 -8.65 7.67
N ALA A 425 0.30 -8.27 8.58
CA ALA A 425 1.73 -8.53 8.41
C ALA A 425 2.03 -10.04 8.43
N LEU A 426 1.46 -10.80 9.37
CA LEU A 426 1.61 -12.26 9.44
C LEU A 426 1.08 -12.96 8.16
N LEU A 427 -0.01 -12.46 7.56
CA LEU A 427 -0.48 -12.91 6.25
C LEU A 427 0.52 -12.55 5.14
N PHE A 428 1.00 -11.30 5.10
CA PHE A 428 1.93 -10.78 4.09
C PHE A 428 3.27 -11.53 4.04
N PHE A 429 3.81 -11.87 5.21
CA PHE A 429 5.06 -12.64 5.34
C PHE A 429 4.84 -14.17 5.29
N GLY A 430 3.60 -14.63 5.46
CA GLY A 430 3.21 -16.04 5.47
C GLY A 430 2.25 -16.41 4.33
N LYS A 431 0.98 -16.64 4.68
CA LYS A 431 -0.05 -17.25 3.79
C LYS A 431 -0.19 -16.54 2.43
N ALA A 432 -0.19 -15.21 2.41
CA ALA A 432 -0.35 -14.42 1.20
C ALA A 432 0.95 -14.29 0.38
N SER A 433 2.11 -14.65 0.96
CA SER A 433 3.40 -14.77 0.27
C SER A 433 3.87 -13.50 -0.49
N CYS A 434 3.34 -12.33 -0.12
CA CYS A 434 3.65 -11.05 -0.77
C CYS A 434 5.13 -10.68 -0.61
N ASN A 435 5.73 -11.08 0.52
CA ASN A 435 7.15 -10.95 0.83
C ASN A 435 8.10 -11.69 -0.13
N ARG A 436 7.61 -12.51 -1.06
CA ARG A 436 8.47 -13.20 -2.05
C ARG A 436 9.12 -12.24 -3.06
N CYS A 437 8.45 -11.12 -3.38
CA CYS A 437 9.00 -10.01 -4.17
C CYS A 437 9.12 -8.73 -3.35
N HIS A 438 8.13 -8.43 -2.49
CA HIS A 438 8.12 -7.21 -1.68
C HIS A 438 8.96 -7.38 -0.40
N THR A 439 10.28 -7.49 -0.59
CA THR A 439 11.28 -7.80 0.44
C THR A 439 11.89 -6.54 1.10
N GLY A 440 12.49 -6.73 2.29
CA GLY A 440 13.36 -5.76 2.95
C GLY A 440 12.69 -4.44 3.37
N ASN A 441 13.52 -3.48 3.83
CA ASN A 441 13.08 -2.23 4.45
C ASN A 441 12.19 -1.34 3.55
N LEU A 442 12.20 -1.55 2.23
CA LEU A 442 11.45 -0.77 1.24
C LEU A 442 10.33 -1.56 0.56
N PHE A 443 10.11 -2.83 0.93
CA PHE A 443 9.12 -3.73 0.33
C PHE A 443 9.29 -3.86 -1.19
N THR A 444 10.52 -4.09 -1.63
CA THR A 444 10.91 -4.29 -3.05
C THR A 444 12.24 -5.04 -3.12
N ASP A 445 12.29 -6.12 -3.88
CA ASP A 445 13.53 -6.78 -4.33
C ASP A 445 14.22 -6.05 -5.48
N GLN A 446 13.53 -5.07 -6.07
CA GLN A 446 13.94 -4.29 -7.25
C GLN A 446 14.10 -5.10 -8.54
N LEU A 447 13.60 -6.35 -8.56
CA LEU A 447 13.55 -7.24 -9.72
C LEU A 447 12.32 -6.96 -10.59
N THR A 448 12.22 -7.63 -11.74
CA THR A 448 11.06 -7.59 -12.64
C THR A 448 10.29 -8.90 -12.63
N HIS A 449 8.97 -8.84 -12.49
CA HIS A 449 8.07 -9.99 -12.54
C HIS A 449 6.92 -9.73 -13.50
N ASN A 450 6.48 -10.75 -14.23
CA ASN A 450 5.25 -10.70 -15.01
C ASN A 450 4.10 -11.24 -14.16
N LEU A 451 3.14 -10.38 -13.83
CA LEU A 451 1.91 -10.74 -13.12
C LEU A 451 0.68 -10.68 -14.05
N ALA A 452 0.83 -10.73 -15.37
CA ALA A 452 -0.28 -10.63 -16.33
C ALA A 452 -1.21 -9.42 -16.09
N MET A 453 -0.61 -8.26 -15.82
CA MET A 453 -1.36 -7.04 -15.46
C MET A 453 -2.20 -6.52 -16.64
N PRO A 454 -3.37 -5.90 -16.40
CA PRO A 454 -4.20 -5.35 -17.48
C PRO A 454 -3.47 -4.23 -18.23
N GLN A 455 -3.20 -4.42 -19.51
CA GLN A 455 -2.56 -3.42 -20.36
C GLN A 455 -3.59 -2.44 -20.93
N VAL A 456 -3.31 -1.14 -20.77
CA VAL A 456 -4.19 -0.02 -21.13
C VAL A 456 -3.33 1.05 -21.84
N GLY A 457 -3.94 1.89 -22.69
CA GLY A 457 -3.23 2.97 -23.37
C GLY A 457 -2.39 2.51 -24.58
N PRO A 458 -1.40 3.31 -25.00
CA PRO A 458 -0.69 3.09 -26.27
C PRO A 458 0.40 2.01 -26.24
N GLY A 459 0.86 1.59 -25.05
CA GLY A 459 1.99 0.67 -24.91
C GLY A 459 3.34 1.24 -25.39
N ASN A 460 4.44 0.52 -25.15
CA ASN A 460 5.79 0.94 -25.56
C ASN A 460 6.28 0.30 -26.87
N ASN A 461 5.55 -0.69 -27.41
CA ASN A 461 5.98 -1.46 -28.57
C ASN A 461 5.69 -0.73 -29.91
N LYS A 462 6.75 -0.29 -30.60
CA LYS A 462 6.67 0.39 -31.90
C LYS A 462 6.14 -0.50 -33.05
N GLU A 463 6.24 -1.83 -32.93
CA GLU A 463 5.73 -2.78 -33.93
C GLU A 463 4.28 -3.18 -33.69
N GLN A 464 3.83 -3.18 -32.42
CA GLN A 464 2.50 -3.62 -32.00
C GLN A 464 1.89 -2.59 -31.03
N PRO A 465 1.31 -1.50 -31.55
CA PRO A 465 0.67 -0.46 -30.74
C PRO A 465 -0.42 -1.03 -29.82
N GLY A 466 -0.46 -0.55 -28.59
CA GLY A 466 -1.30 -1.06 -27.50
C GLY A 466 -0.55 -2.00 -26.54
N ILE A 467 0.57 -2.60 -26.97
CA ILE A 467 1.35 -3.55 -26.15
C ILE A 467 2.53 -2.85 -25.48
N ASP A 468 2.72 -3.12 -24.19
CA ASP A 468 3.97 -2.86 -23.47
C ASP A 468 4.70 -4.19 -23.29
N LEU A 469 5.98 -4.27 -23.66
CA LEU A 469 6.80 -5.48 -23.51
C LEU A 469 7.45 -5.60 -22.12
N GLY A 470 7.34 -4.58 -21.26
CA GLY A 470 8.03 -4.53 -19.99
C GLY A 470 9.54 -4.62 -20.17
N ARG A 471 10.19 -5.44 -19.35
CA ARG A 471 11.64 -5.64 -19.33
C ARG A 471 12.20 -6.16 -20.66
N ALA A 472 11.46 -7.00 -21.40
CA ALA A 472 11.87 -7.49 -22.72
C ALA A 472 12.11 -6.38 -23.76
N GLY A 473 11.48 -5.21 -23.61
CA GLY A 473 11.74 -4.04 -24.47
C GLY A 473 13.17 -3.51 -24.33
N GLU A 474 13.80 -3.71 -23.18
CA GLU A 474 15.17 -3.26 -22.86
C GLU A 474 16.22 -4.36 -23.05
N THR A 475 15.85 -5.63 -22.83
CA THR A 475 16.78 -6.78 -22.92
C THR A 475 16.76 -7.51 -24.26
N GLY A 476 15.67 -7.40 -25.03
CA GLY A 476 15.45 -8.20 -26.25
C GLY A 476 15.25 -9.69 -26.00
N ASN A 477 15.04 -10.11 -24.75
CA ASN A 477 14.91 -11.51 -24.33
C ASN A 477 13.45 -11.87 -24.07
N SER A 478 12.98 -13.02 -24.59
CA SER A 478 11.59 -13.47 -24.47
C SER A 478 11.17 -13.75 -23.03
N GLU A 479 12.09 -14.25 -22.19
CA GLU A 479 11.76 -14.60 -20.80
C GLU A 479 11.45 -13.37 -19.94
N ASP A 480 11.84 -12.17 -20.37
CA ASP A 480 11.57 -10.89 -19.71
C ASP A 480 10.21 -10.26 -20.15
N SER A 481 9.40 -10.97 -20.95
CA SER A 481 8.19 -10.42 -21.58
C SER A 481 7.13 -10.08 -20.55
N TYR A 482 6.59 -8.85 -20.66
CA TYR A 482 5.55 -8.32 -19.78
C TYR A 482 5.96 -8.23 -18.29
N ALA A 483 7.26 -8.40 -18.00
CA ALA A 483 7.78 -8.31 -16.64
C ALA A 483 8.06 -6.85 -16.27
N PHE A 484 7.55 -6.40 -15.13
CA PHE A 484 7.71 -5.03 -14.63
C PHE A 484 8.34 -5.03 -13.24
N ARG A 485 9.06 -3.96 -12.93
CA ARG A 485 9.79 -3.80 -11.66
C ARG A 485 8.83 -3.84 -10.47
N THR A 486 9.14 -4.65 -9.45
CA THR A 486 8.51 -4.61 -8.12
C THR A 486 8.51 -3.17 -7.58
N PRO A 487 7.34 -2.52 -7.38
CA PRO A 487 7.27 -1.21 -6.76
C PRO A 487 7.53 -1.31 -5.25
N MET A 488 7.88 -0.18 -4.61
CA MET A 488 7.90 -0.08 -3.15
C MET A 488 6.46 -0.03 -2.62
N LEU A 489 6.21 -0.56 -1.42
CA LEU A 489 4.89 -0.49 -0.77
C LEU A 489 4.75 0.61 0.28
N ARG A 490 5.81 1.40 0.52
CA ARG A 490 5.74 2.56 1.43
C ARG A 490 4.80 3.60 0.85
N ASN A 491 3.87 4.08 1.69
CA ASN A 491 2.76 4.99 1.32
C ASN A 491 1.81 4.46 0.22
N VAL A 492 1.81 3.16 -0.11
CA VAL A 492 1.06 2.62 -1.28
C VAL A 492 -0.46 2.85 -1.22
N ALA A 493 -1.04 3.05 -0.02
CA ALA A 493 -2.44 3.41 0.15
C ALA A 493 -2.79 4.81 -0.41
N LEU A 494 -1.80 5.67 -0.67
CA LEU A 494 -1.95 7.03 -1.14
C LEU A 494 -1.76 7.19 -2.67
N THR A 495 -1.09 6.23 -3.32
CA THR A 495 -0.47 6.39 -4.65
C THR A 495 -1.28 5.73 -5.78
N GLY A 496 -2.61 5.79 -5.71
CA GLY A 496 -3.48 5.26 -6.76
C GLY A 496 -3.63 6.22 -7.96
N PRO A 497 -3.98 5.71 -9.16
CA PRO A 497 -4.24 4.30 -9.48
C PRO A 497 -2.95 3.48 -9.62
N TRP A 498 -3.07 2.16 -9.51
CA TRP A 498 -1.94 1.24 -9.33
C TRP A 498 -1.67 0.37 -10.57
N THR A 499 -0.48 -0.27 -10.58
CA THR A 499 0.19 -1.02 -11.67
C THR A 499 0.92 -0.12 -12.67
N HIS A 500 1.78 -0.71 -13.51
CA HIS A 500 2.56 0.00 -14.54
C HIS A 500 1.68 0.77 -15.52
N ALA A 501 0.45 0.29 -15.77
CA ALA A 501 -0.55 0.92 -16.62
C ALA A 501 -1.64 1.68 -15.82
N GLY A 502 -1.48 1.81 -14.50
CA GLY A 502 -2.44 2.47 -13.61
C GLY A 502 -3.87 1.94 -13.76
N ALA A 503 -4.01 0.63 -13.99
CA ALA A 503 -5.26 0.00 -14.41
C ALA A 503 -6.30 -0.04 -13.26
N TYR A 504 -5.84 -0.29 -12.04
CA TYR A 504 -6.73 -0.48 -10.89
C TYR A 504 -6.96 0.83 -10.12
N THR A 505 -8.23 1.18 -9.91
CA THR A 505 -8.64 2.36 -9.13
C THR A 505 -8.86 2.09 -7.64
N ARG A 506 -8.64 0.86 -7.18
CA ARG A 506 -8.76 0.44 -5.77
C ARG A 506 -7.62 -0.52 -5.39
N LEU A 507 -6.88 -0.21 -4.32
CA LEU A 507 -5.76 -1.04 -3.83
C LEU A 507 -6.17 -2.50 -3.59
N GLU A 508 -7.35 -2.73 -3.04
CA GLU A 508 -7.87 -4.09 -2.79
C GLU A 508 -8.03 -4.91 -4.09
N ALA A 509 -8.40 -4.28 -5.20
CA ALA A 509 -8.50 -4.96 -6.49
C ALA A 509 -7.12 -5.36 -7.05
N VAL A 510 -6.08 -4.57 -6.74
CA VAL A 510 -4.67 -4.92 -7.01
C VAL A 510 -4.26 -6.15 -6.21
N VAL A 511 -4.56 -6.17 -4.91
CA VAL A 511 -4.24 -7.31 -4.03
C VAL A 511 -4.95 -8.58 -4.52
N ARG A 512 -6.26 -8.50 -4.84
CA ARG A 512 -7.01 -9.63 -5.41
C ARG A 512 -6.44 -10.10 -6.76
N HIS A 513 -5.87 -9.21 -7.57
CA HIS A 513 -5.16 -9.59 -8.80
C HIS A 513 -3.89 -10.41 -8.49
N HIS A 514 -3.09 -10.03 -7.49
CA HIS A 514 -1.88 -10.77 -7.12
C HIS A 514 -2.20 -12.19 -6.61
N LEU A 515 -3.38 -12.41 -6.02
CA LEU A 515 -3.82 -13.70 -5.49
C LEU A 515 -4.27 -14.70 -6.57
N ASN A 516 -4.74 -14.23 -7.74
CA ASN A 516 -5.04 -15.09 -8.90
C ASN A 516 -4.93 -14.29 -10.21
N PRO A 517 -3.72 -14.11 -10.75
CA PRO A 517 -3.48 -13.20 -11.87
C PRO A 517 -4.23 -13.57 -13.17
N GLU A 518 -4.22 -14.85 -13.56
CA GLU A 518 -4.91 -15.30 -14.77
C GLU A 518 -6.42 -15.04 -14.69
N GLN A 519 -7.06 -15.40 -13.57
CA GLN A 519 -8.49 -15.17 -13.41
C GLN A 519 -8.79 -13.66 -13.40
N ALA A 520 -7.98 -12.87 -12.68
CA ALA A 520 -8.18 -11.44 -12.53
C ALA A 520 -7.98 -10.64 -13.83
N LEU A 521 -7.07 -11.05 -14.71
CA LEU A 521 -6.94 -10.50 -16.07
C LEU A 521 -8.14 -10.90 -16.95
N ARG A 522 -8.50 -12.20 -16.97
CA ARG A 522 -9.61 -12.72 -17.80
C ARG A 522 -10.98 -12.18 -17.39
N SER A 523 -11.16 -11.78 -16.14
CA SER A 523 -12.39 -11.12 -15.65
C SER A 523 -12.21 -9.62 -15.37
N TYR A 524 -11.23 -8.97 -15.99
CA TYR A 524 -10.96 -7.55 -15.75
C TYR A 524 -12.09 -6.63 -16.25
N ASP A 525 -12.68 -5.86 -15.34
CA ASP A 525 -13.69 -4.86 -15.66
C ASP A 525 -13.02 -3.53 -16.06
N ALA A 526 -12.97 -3.28 -17.36
CA ALA A 526 -12.44 -2.03 -17.92
C ALA A 526 -13.30 -0.79 -17.58
N SER A 527 -14.55 -0.93 -17.12
CA SER A 527 -15.42 0.21 -16.79
C SER A 527 -14.94 1.01 -15.57
N GLN A 528 -14.01 0.47 -14.79
CA GLN A 528 -13.33 1.18 -13.69
C GLN A 528 -12.34 2.27 -14.17
N LEU A 529 -11.91 2.22 -15.44
CA LEU A 529 -11.01 3.20 -16.05
C LEU A 529 -11.77 4.48 -16.41
N ARG A 530 -11.04 5.60 -16.57
CA ARG A 530 -11.59 6.80 -17.21
C ARG A 530 -12.14 6.45 -18.60
N ALA A 531 -13.25 7.07 -18.98
CA ALA A 531 -13.96 6.79 -20.24
C ALA A 531 -13.09 6.96 -21.51
N ASP A 532 -12.06 7.81 -21.47
CA ASP A 532 -11.09 8.00 -22.57
C ASP A 532 -10.03 6.89 -22.68
N LEU A 533 -10.03 5.92 -21.77
CA LEU A 533 -9.10 4.77 -21.77
C LEU A 533 -9.80 3.40 -21.86
N GLN A 534 -11.12 3.31 -21.69
CA GLN A 534 -11.85 2.02 -21.65
C GLN A 534 -11.66 1.20 -22.94
N ASP A 535 -11.76 1.85 -24.10
CA ASP A 535 -11.56 1.22 -25.42
C ASP A 535 -10.08 0.88 -25.73
N SER A 536 -9.14 1.22 -24.84
CA SER A 536 -7.70 0.94 -25.01
C SER A 536 -7.19 -0.28 -24.21
N PHE A 537 -8.07 -0.93 -23.45
CA PHE A 537 -7.73 -2.17 -22.74
C PHE A 537 -7.49 -3.32 -23.72
N GLN A 538 -6.32 -3.97 -23.63
CA GLN A 538 -5.93 -5.08 -24.50
C GLN A 538 -6.63 -6.39 -24.07
N ASN A 539 -7.87 -6.56 -24.53
CA ASN A 539 -8.70 -7.73 -24.24
C ASN A 539 -8.57 -8.89 -25.26
N ASP A 540 -7.58 -8.84 -26.15
CA ASP A 540 -7.36 -9.91 -27.13
C ASP A 540 -6.91 -11.20 -26.45
N GLU A 541 -7.60 -12.31 -26.76
CA GLU A 541 -7.38 -13.61 -26.14
C GLU A 541 -5.97 -14.16 -26.46
N SER A 542 -5.36 -13.84 -27.60
CA SER A 542 -3.98 -14.26 -27.88
C SER A 542 -2.96 -13.47 -27.06
N TYR A 543 -3.19 -12.18 -26.83
CA TYR A 543 -2.38 -11.34 -25.93
C TYR A 543 -2.51 -11.78 -24.46
N ILE A 544 -3.73 -12.04 -23.98
CA ILE A 544 -3.98 -12.58 -22.63
C ILE A 544 -3.24 -13.90 -22.43
N ASN A 545 -3.35 -14.84 -23.39
CA ASN A 545 -2.61 -16.10 -23.31
C ASN A 545 -1.08 -15.90 -23.41
N ALA A 546 -0.58 -14.90 -24.14
CA ALA A 546 0.84 -14.58 -24.18
C ALA A 546 1.35 -14.07 -22.83
N GLN A 547 0.59 -13.22 -22.13
CA GLN A 547 0.93 -12.78 -20.77
C GLN A 547 0.92 -13.96 -19.79
N VAL A 548 -0.13 -14.79 -19.79
CA VAL A 548 -0.26 -15.96 -18.92
C VAL A 548 0.84 -17.00 -19.17
N ALA A 549 1.28 -17.19 -20.43
CA ALA A 549 2.35 -18.12 -20.77
C ALA A 549 3.73 -17.73 -20.22
N HIS A 550 3.94 -16.46 -19.88
CA HIS A 550 5.15 -15.93 -19.24
C HIS A 550 4.91 -15.55 -17.77
N LEU A 551 3.80 -15.99 -17.14
CA LEU A 551 3.44 -15.61 -15.78
C LEU A 551 4.50 -16.08 -14.78
N ASP A 552 4.87 -15.22 -13.83
CA ASP A 552 5.96 -15.49 -12.91
C ASP A 552 5.65 -16.72 -12.00
N PRO A 553 6.57 -17.71 -11.88
CA PRO A 553 6.37 -18.91 -11.05
C PRO A 553 6.09 -18.64 -9.56
N LEU A 554 6.39 -17.44 -9.05
CA LEU A 554 6.07 -17.03 -7.69
C LEU A 554 4.56 -16.81 -7.48
N VAL A 555 3.80 -16.45 -8.52
CA VAL A 555 2.35 -16.17 -8.49
C VAL A 555 1.50 -17.13 -9.33
N ALA A 556 2.11 -18.06 -10.06
CA ALA A 556 1.42 -19.02 -10.94
C ALA A 556 0.54 -20.07 -10.23
N THR A 557 0.48 -20.06 -8.89
CA THR A 557 -0.45 -20.87 -8.08
C THR A 557 -1.37 -19.93 -7.30
N PRO A 558 -2.70 -19.95 -7.54
CA PRO A 558 -3.63 -19.08 -6.83
C PRO A 558 -3.63 -19.27 -5.31
N ILE A 559 -3.86 -18.20 -4.57
CA ILE A 559 -3.95 -18.16 -3.11
C ILE A 559 -5.35 -17.72 -2.71
N GLU A 560 -6.08 -18.55 -1.96
CA GLU A 560 -7.40 -18.20 -1.43
C GLU A 560 -7.30 -17.54 -0.05
N LEU A 561 -7.76 -16.30 0.04
CA LEU A 561 -7.93 -15.54 1.28
C LEU A 561 -9.41 -15.27 1.54
N SER A 562 -9.81 -15.26 2.81
CA SER A 562 -11.11 -14.79 3.26
C SER A 562 -11.24 -13.28 3.11
N GLU A 563 -12.47 -12.76 3.12
CA GLU A 563 -12.70 -11.31 3.14
C GLU A 563 -12.03 -10.65 4.37
N ARG A 564 -12.00 -11.33 5.52
CA ARG A 564 -11.34 -10.84 6.75
C ARG A 564 -9.82 -10.80 6.62
N GLU A 565 -9.22 -11.81 5.98
CA GLU A 565 -7.79 -11.82 5.65
C GLU A 565 -7.42 -10.70 4.66
N MET A 566 -8.31 -10.39 3.70
CA MET A 566 -8.19 -9.23 2.82
C MET A 566 -8.26 -7.90 3.60
N GLU A 567 -9.12 -7.78 4.62
CA GLU A 567 -9.18 -6.58 5.48
C GLU A 567 -7.91 -6.42 6.32
N GLN A 568 -7.39 -7.51 6.89
CA GLN A 568 -6.15 -7.52 7.67
C GLN A 568 -4.96 -7.09 6.80
N LEU A 569 -4.79 -7.66 5.59
CA LEU A 569 -3.77 -7.21 4.63
C LEU A 569 -3.93 -5.73 4.26
N ARG A 570 -5.17 -5.26 4.06
CA ARG A 570 -5.47 -3.85 3.76
C ARG A 570 -5.08 -2.93 4.93
N ALA A 571 -5.29 -3.37 6.18
CA ALA A 571 -4.84 -2.66 7.39
C ALA A 571 -3.31 -2.61 7.48
N PHE A 572 -2.61 -3.69 7.14
CA PHE A 572 -1.15 -3.71 7.07
C PHE A 572 -0.60 -2.76 6.00
N LEU A 573 -1.13 -2.79 4.77
CA LEU A 573 -0.70 -1.86 3.71
C LEU A 573 -1.00 -0.38 4.07
N GLN A 574 -2.09 -0.12 4.80
CA GLN A 574 -2.38 1.20 5.35
C GLN A 574 -1.35 1.62 6.42
N ALA A 575 -0.87 0.67 7.23
CA ALA A 575 0.18 0.87 8.23
C ALA A 575 1.59 1.11 7.65
N LEU A 576 1.78 0.95 6.33
CA LEU A 576 2.97 1.37 5.59
C LEU A 576 2.93 2.86 5.17
N THR A 577 1.93 3.62 5.61
CA THR A 577 1.77 5.06 5.28
C THR A 577 2.28 5.96 6.39
N ASP A 578 3.13 6.93 6.06
CA ASP A 578 3.63 7.93 7.01
C ASP A 578 2.60 9.07 7.15
N PRO A 579 2.18 9.45 8.37
CA PRO A 579 1.21 10.54 8.57
C PRO A 579 1.62 11.88 7.94
N ALA A 580 2.92 12.13 7.74
CA ALA A 580 3.42 13.34 7.07
C ALA A 580 3.32 13.27 5.53
N ALA A 581 3.21 12.08 4.93
CA ALA A 581 3.05 11.91 3.48
C ALA A 581 1.66 12.32 2.97
N VAL A 582 0.66 12.37 3.86
CA VAL A 582 -0.76 12.67 3.56
C VAL A 582 -0.99 14.15 3.16
N ASN A 583 -0.08 15.07 3.49
CA ASN A 583 -0.23 16.48 3.10
C ASN A 583 1.12 17.13 2.75
N LEU A 584 1.42 17.14 1.46
CA LEU A 584 2.66 17.69 0.89
C LEU A 584 2.51 19.15 0.40
N THR A 585 1.43 19.86 0.74
CA THR A 585 1.19 21.24 0.23
C THR A 585 2.29 22.24 0.60
N ASN A 586 3.04 21.96 1.66
CA ASN A 586 4.19 22.76 2.11
C ASN A 586 5.41 22.69 1.17
N VAL A 587 5.55 21.64 0.33
CA VAL A 587 6.68 21.52 -0.61
C VAL A 587 6.52 22.41 -1.84
N VAL A 588 5.28 22.81 -2.18
CA VAL A 588 4.98 23.68 -3.33
C VAL A 588 5.53 25.10 -3.08
N PRO A 589 6.35 25.68 -3.99
CA PRO A 589 6.84 27.05 -3.85
C PRO A 589 5.73 28.08 -4.16
N GLN A 590 5.93 29.34 -3.74
CA GLN A 590 4.98 30.41 -4.05
C GLN A 590 5.06 30.86 -5.52
N SER A 591 6.28 30.91 -6.06
CA SER A 591 6.66 31.31 -7.41
C SER A 591 7.96 30.58 -7.82
N VAL A 592 8.20 30.43 -9.12
CA VAL A 592 9.44 29.86 -9.70
C VAL A 592 10.24 30.94 -10.47
N PRO A 593 11.55 30.75 -10.70
CA PRO A 593 12.42 31.77 -11.31
C PRO A 593 12.05 32.20 -12.74
N SER A 594 11.34 31.39 -13.52
CA SER A 594 10.80 31.79 -14.83
C SER A 594 9.58 32.74 -14.74
N GLY A 595 8.90 32.78 -13.59
CA GLY A 595 7.59 33.41 -13.43
C GLY A 595 6.40 32.60 -14.01
N LEU A 596 6.63 31.39 -14.54
CA LEU A 596 5.57 30.53 -15.10
C LEU A 596 4.60 30.00 -14.02
N PRO A 597 3.35 29.66 -14.38
CA PRO A 597 2.33 29.23 -13.43
C PRO A 597 2.57 27.80 -12.90
N ILE A 598 2.88 27.72 -11.60
CA ILE A 598 3.03 26.46 -10.84
C ILE A 598 1.68 25.73 -10.73
N ASP A 599 1.72 24.41 -10.90
CA ASP A 599 0.59 23.50 -10.69
C ASP A 599 0.27 23.33 -9.19
N LYS A 600 -1.02 23.42 -8.83
CA LYS A 600 -1.53 23.60 -7.46
C LYS A 600 -2.87 22.91 -7.23
#